data_AF-A0A973Q179-F1
#
_entry.id   AF-A0A973Q179-F1
#
_cell.length_a   1.000
_cell.length_b   1.000
_cell.length_c   1.000
_cell.angle_alpha   90.00
_cell.angle_beta   90.00
_cell.angle_gamma   90.00
#
_symmetry.space_group_name_H-M   'P 1'
#
loop_
_entity.id
_entity.type
_entity.pdbx_description
1 polymer ?
#
loop_
_entity_poly.entity_id
_entity_poly.type
_entity_poly.pdbx_seq_one_letter_code
_entity_poly.pdbx_strand_id
1 'polypeptide(L)'
;HFLLQPHLDPTGRITQVSAAYESPYGRIRSEWTLDGGGAALLYDVQVPANSEATLRLPAASADAVREARTPLAGVDGVRFLGHAEGVASYRLPSGSYHLTSRLR
;
A
#
# COMPACT_ATOMS: atom_id res chain seq x y z
N HIS A 1 -7.89 14.19 -0.53
CA HIS A 1 -7.74 12.92 -1.27
C HIS A 1 -6.37 12.89 -1.94
N PHE A 2 -5.64 11.78 -1.87
CA PHE A 2 -4.32 11.65 -2.50
C PHE A 2 -4.04 10.22 -2.99
N LEU A 3 -2.97 10.04 -3.76
CA LEU A 3 -2.57 8.74 -4.31
C LEU A 3 -1.37 8.16 -3.56
N LEU A 4 -1.44 6.87 -3.26
CA LEU A 4 -0.34 6.05 -2.77
C LEU A 4 -0.01 5.03 -3.84
N GLN A 5 1.09 5.26 -4.57
CA GLN A 5 1.51 4.39 -5.67
C GLN A 5 3.04 4.23 -5.61
N PRO A 6 3.55 3.34 -4.72
CA PRO A 6 4.98 3.07 -4.68
C PRO A 6 5.42 2.46 -6.01
N HIS A 7 6.51 2.97 -6.56
CA HIS A 7 7.16 2.41 -7.75
C HIS A 7 8.34 1.55 -7.30
N LEU A 8 8.27 0.25 -7.56
CA LEU A 8 9.36 -0.67 -7.27
C LEU A 8 10.47 -0.50 -8.30
N ASP A 9 11.73 -0.53 -7.86
CA ASP A 9 12.86 -0.42 -8.76
C ASP A 9 13.00 -1.71 -9.59
N PRO A 10 12.84 -1.65 -10.92
CA PRO A 10 12.93 -2.82 -11.79
C PRO A 10 14.34 -3.42 -11.84
N THR A 11 15.37 -2.65 -11.45
CA THR A 11 16.75 -3.15 -11.38
C THR A 11 17.05 -3.91 -10.08
N GLY A 12 16.15 -3.84 -9.10
CA GLY A 12 16.29 -4.51 -7.80
C GLY A 12 17.39 -3.94 -6.91
N ARG A 13 17.91 -2.74 -7.20
CA ARG A 13 18.93 -2.08 -6.36
C ARG A 13 18.30 -1.38 -5.17
N ILE A 14 17.12 -0.81 -5.35
CA ILE A 14 16.34 -0.20 -4.28
C ILE A 14 15.34 -1.22 -3.76
N THR A 15 15.64 -1.76 -2.58
CA THR A 15 14.79 -2.73 -1.88
C THR A 15 13.98 -2.11 -0.76
N GLN A 16 14.26 -0.86 -0.38
CA GLN A 16 13.55 -0.16 0.67
C GLN A 16 13.52 1.34 0.38
N VAL A 17 12.38 1.97 0.65
CA VAL A 17 12.21 3.43 0.64
C VAL A 17 11.41 3.83 1.87
N SER A 18 11.93 4.84 2.58
CA SER A 18 11.19 5.53 3.63
C SER A 18 10.85 6.93 3.15
N ALA A 19 9.56 7.25 3.06
CA ALA A 19 9.08 8.56 2.67
C ALA A 19 7.93 9.01 3.60
N ALA A 20 7.98 10.27 3.98
CA ALA A 20 6.91 10.94 4.72
C ALA A 20 6.71 12.36 4.18
N TYR A 21 5.45 12.82 4.24
CA TYR A 21 5.07 14.15 3.81
C TYR A 21 4.17 14.79 4.88
N GLU A 22 4.55 15.97 5.35
CA GLU A 22 3.75 16.77 6.28
C GLU A 22 2.71 17.56 5.50
N SER A 23 1.45 17.11 5.54
CA SER A 23 0.33 17.82 4.93
C SER A 23 -0.37 18.73 5.94
N PRO A 24 -1.19 19.70 5.50
CA PRO A 24 -2.03 20.50 6.40
C PRO A 24 -2.97 19.68 7.29
N TYR A 25 -3.29 18.44 6.90
CA TYR A 25 -4.18 17.54 7.64
C TYR A 25 -3.43 16.57 8.56
N GLY A 26 -2.09 16.61 8.54
CA GLY A 26 -1.21 15.70 9.28
C GLY A 26 -0.26 14.92 8.39
N ARG A 27 0.53 14.05 9.01
CA ARG A 27 1.59 13.28 8.35
C ARG A 27 1.02 12.18 7.46
N ILE A 28 1.49 12.16 6.21
CA ILE A 28 1.31 11.04 5.27
C ILE A 28 2.59 10.21 5.30
N ARG A 29 2.47 8.91 5.53
CA ARG A 29 3.60 7.96 5.53
C ARG A 29 3.43 6.98 4.37
N SER A 30 4.52 6.74 3.65
CA SER A 30 4.59 5.79 2.53
C SER A 30 5.96 5.14 2.56
N GLU A 31 6.12 4.10 3.36
CA GLU A 31 7.40 3.39 3.53
C GLU A 31 7.24 1.95 3.11
N TRP A 32 8.04 1.51 2.14
CA TRP A 32 7.99 0.14 1.66
C TRP A 32 9.34 -0.53 1.72
N THR A 33 9.31 -1.84 1.95
CA THR A 33 10.47 -2.73 1.91
C THR A 33 10.09 -4.00 1.16
N LEU A 34 10.98 -4.48 0.30
CA LEU A 34 10.86 -5.79 -0.34
C LEU A 34 11.37 -6.87 0.60
N ASP A 35 10.61 -7.96 0.71
CA ASP A 35 10.91 -9.13 1.52
C ASP A 35 10.93 -10.41 0.66
N GLY A 36 11.51 -11.49 1.19
CA GLY A 36 11.55 -12.80 0.53
C GLY A 36 12.27 -12.79 -0.82
N GLY A 37 13.31 -11.95 -0.95
CA GLY A 37 14.04 -11.79 -2.22
C GLY A 37 13.25 -11.06 -3.32
N GLY A 38 12.30 -10.18 -2.93
CA GLY A 38 11.44 -9.45 -3.87
C GLY A 38 10.14 -10.18 -4.24
N ALA A 39 9.80 -11.24 -3.49
CA ALA A 39 8.53 -11.94 -3.64
C ALA A 39 7.37 -11.26 -2.89
N ALA A 40 7.68 -10.47 -1.86
CA ALA A 40 6.71 -9.73 -1.08
C ALA A 40 7.12 -8.27 -0.89
N LEU A 41 6.12 -7.41 -0.71
CA LEU A 41 6.27 -6.01 -0.36
C LEU A 41 5.61 -5.77 0.99
N LEU A 42 6.38 -5.28 1.95
CA LEU A 42 5.88 -4.72 3.20
C LEU A 42 5.68 -3.22 2.99
N TYR A 43 4.50 -2.68 3.32
CA TYR A 43 4.17 -1.29 3.09
C TYR A 43 3.47 -0.66 4.29
N ASP A 44 4.15 0.27 4.94
CA ASP A 44 3.64 1.09 6.03
C ASP A 44 3.02 2.37 5.46
N VAL A 45 1.72 2.53 5.71
CA VAL A 45 0.94 3.66 5.23
C VAL A 45 0.31 4.41 6.41
N GLN A 46 0.36 5.73 6.35
CA GLN A 46 -0.41 6.59 7.25
C GLN A 46 -1.25 7.56 6.42
N VAL A 47 -2.57 7.50 6.60
CA VAL A 47 -3.54 8.43 6.02
C VAL A 47 -4.04 9.33 7.16
N PRO A 48 -3.77 10.65 7.12
CA PRO A 48 -4.18 11.57 8.18
C PRO A 48 -5.70 11.63 8.34
N ALA A 49 -6.15 12.13 9.49
CA ALA A 49 -7.56 12.36 9.77
C ALA A 49 -8.21 13.28 8.71
N ASN A 50 -9.52 13.10 8.48
CA ASN A 50 -10.28 13.85 7.47
C ASN A 50 -9.72 13.75 6.04
N SER A 51 -8.97 12.68 5.74
CA SER A 51 -8.43 12.41 4.41
C SER A 51 -8.72 10.98 3.98
N GLU A 52 -8.74 10.78 2.66
CA GLU A 52 -8.81 9.47 2.02
C GLU A 52 -7.64 9.32 1.06
N ALA A 53 -7.18 8.09 0.86
CA ALA A 53 -6.16 7.76 -0.12
C ALA A 53 -6.66 6.71 -1.10
N THR A 54 -6.22 6.79 -2.36
CA THR A 54 -6.27 5.65 -3.28
C THR A 54 -4.91 4.97 -3.29
N LEU A 55 -4.90 3.72 -2.81
CA LEU A 55 -3.76 2.83 -2.86
C LEU A 55 -3.75 2.08 -4.20
N ARG A 56 -2.62 2.11 -4.89
CA ARG A 56 -2.30 1.31 -6.07
C ARG A 56 -1.03 0.54 -5.78
N LEU A 57 -1.16 -0.76 -5.55
CA LEU A 57 -0.07 -1.61 -5.10
C LEU A 57 0.15 -2.76 -6.09
N PRO A 58 1.39 -3.01 -6.54
CA PRO A 58 1.70 -4.23 -7.28
C PRO A 58 1.32 -5.46 -6.44
N ALA A 59 0.60 -6.40 -7.03
CA ALA A 59 0.07 -7.57 -6.35
C ALA A 59 -0.27 -8.69 -7.34
N ALA A 60 0.01 -9.95 -6.96
CA ALA A 60 -0.32 -11.13 -7.76
C ALA A 60 -1.85 -11.30 -7.94
N SER A 61 -2.64 -10.88 -6.96
CA SER A 61 -4.11 -10.91 -7.00
C SER A 61 -4.73 -9.90 -6.03
N ALA A 62 -6.06 -9.74 -6.08
CA ALA A 62 -6.79 -8.91 -5.13
C ALA A 62 -6.67 -9.37 -3.65
N ASP A 63 -6.49 -10.68 -3.43
CA ASP A 63 -6.32 -11.26 -2.08
C ASP A 63 -4.85 -11.34 -1.65
N ALA A 64 -3.92 -10.98 -2.54
CA ALA A 64 -2.49 -10.95 -2.26
C ALA A 64 -2.10 -9.77 -1.38
N VAL A 65 -2.91 -8.71 -1.34
CA VAL A 65 -2.73 -7.57 -0.43
C VAL A 65 -3.49 -7.82 0.87
N ARG A 66 -2.76 -7.85 1.98
CA ARG A 66 -3.29 -8.16 3.30
C ARG A 66 -2.83 -7.13 4.31
N GLU A 67 -3.68 -6.87 5.29
CA GLU A 67 -3.29 -6.26 6.54
C GLU A 67 -3.25 -7.36 7.61
N ALA A 68 -2.03 -7.66 8.09
CA ALA A 68 -1.76 -8.84 8.90
C ALA A 68 -2.30 -10.15 8.27
N ARG A 69 -3.39 -10.71 8.81
CA ARG A 69 -4.01 -11.96 8.32
C ARG A 69 -5.23 -11.72 7.43
N THR A 70 -5.75 -10.50 7.40
CA THR A 70 -7.00 -10.15 6.73
C THR A 70 -6.72 -9.61 5.33
N PRO A 71 -7.38 -10.09 4.27
CA PRO A 71 -7.34 -9.44 2.96
C PRO A 71 -7.72 -7.96 3.11
N LEU A 72 -7.01 -7.07 2.43
CA LEU A 72 -7.23 -5.63 2.61
C LEU A 72 -8.67 -5.21 2.23
N ALA A 73 -9.30 -5.92 1.30
CA ALA A 73 -10.71 -5.72 0.93
C ALA A 73 -11.71 -6.06 2.06
N GLY A 74 -11.29 -6.79 3.09
CA GLY A 74 -12.10 -7.15 4.26
C GLY A 74 -11.81 -6.31 5.50
N VAL A 75 -10.91 -5.32 5.40
CA VAL A 75 -10.66 -4.35 6.48
C VAL A 75 -11.80 -3.33 6.49
N ASP A 76 -12.27 -2.98 7.68
CA ASP A 76 -13.40 -2.06 7.84
C ASP A 76 -13.12 -0.70 7.18
N GLY A 77 -14.12 -0.19 6.47
CA GLY A 77 -14.03 1.06 5.71
C GLY A 77 -13.15 1.03 4.45
N VAL A 78 -12.38 -0.04 4.20
CA VAL A 78 -11.59 -0.17 2.97
C VAL A 78 -12.47 -0.62 1.82
N ARG A 79 -12.37 0.08 0.68
CA ARG A 79 -13.13 -0.28 -0.53
C ARG A 79 -12.19 -0.80 -1.62
N PHE A 80 -12.39 -2.04 -2.05
CA PHE A 80 -11.70 -2.57 -3.22
C PHE A 80 -12.21 -1.91 -4.50
N LEU A 81 -11.28 -1.44 -5.33
CA LEU A 81 -11.57 -0.75 -6.60
C LEU A 81 -11.29 -1.62 -7.83
N GLY A 82 -10.53 -2.71 -7.67
CA GLY A 82 -10.21 -3.65 -8.74
C GLY A 82 -8.75 -4.11 -8.73
N HIS A 83 -8.48 -5.14 -9.52
CA HIS A 83 -7.14 -5.62 -9.83
C HIS A 83 -7.01 -5.69 -11.35
N ALA A 84 -6.04 -4.96 -11.90
CA ALA A 84 -5.79 -4.90 -13.33
C ALA A 84 -4.29 -4.75 -13.55
N GLU A 85 -3.76 -5.41 -14.59
CA GLU A 85 -2.35 -5.30 -15.01
C GLU A 85 -1.34 -5.57 -13.87
N GLY A 86 -1.67 -6.48 -12.96
CA GLY A 86 -0.80 -6.81 -11.81
C GLY A 86 -0.80 -5.77 -10.69
N VAL A 87 -1.74 -4.81 -10.71
CA VAL A 87 -1.89 -3.77 -9.69
C VAL A 87 -3.26 -3.89 -9.03
N ALA A 88 -3.26 -4.06 -7.70
CA ALA A 88 -4.47 -4.01 -6.89
C ALA A 88 -4.73 -2.59 -6.40
N SER A 89 -5.98 -2.14 -6.54
CA SER A 89 -6.40 -0.79 -6.20
C SER A 89 -7.44 -0.78 -5.07
N TYR A 90 -7.23 0.06 -4.07
CA TYR A 90 -8.10 0.21 -2.90
C TYR A 90 -8.32 1.69 -2.59
N ARG A 91 -9.46 2.01 -1.99
CA ARG A 91 -9.68 3.28 -1.30
C ARG A 91 -9.54 3.03 0.20
N LEU A 92 -8.60 3.76 0.80
CA LEU A 92 -8.29 3.71 2.22
C LEU A 92 -8.89 4.94 2.91
N PRO A 93 -9.66 4.76 4.01
CA PRO A 93 -10.00 5.86 4.89
C PRO A 93 -8.77 6.32 5.70
N SER A 94 -8.95 7.34 6.53
CA SER A 94 -7.93 7.76 7.48
C SER A 94 -7.57 6.64 8.44
N GLY A 95 -6.28 6.44 8.68
CA GLY A 95 -5.79 5.34 9.50
C GLY A 95 -4.32 5.06 9.27
N SER A 96 -3.79 4.14 10.06
CA SER A 96 -2.45 3.56 9.87
C SER A 96 -2.61 2.13 9.42
N TYR A 97 -1.91 1.75 8.36
CA TYR A 97 -2.00 0.44 7.75
C TYR A 97 -0.64 -0.21 7.65
N HIS A 98 -0.57 -1.49 7.98
CA HIS A 98 0.61 -2.33 7.81
C HIS A 98 0.29 -3.42 6.80
N LEU A 99 0.68 -3.17 5.55
CA LEU A 99 0.27 -3.97 4.42
C LEU A 99 1.37 -4.94 4.01
N THR A 100 0.97 -6.14 3.61
CA THR A 100 1.82 -7.09 2.91
C THR A 100 1.18 -7.39 1.57
N SER A 101 1.95 -7.20 0.48
CA SER A 101 1.53 -7.60 -0.86
C SER A 101 2.44 -8.70 -1.40
N ARG A 102 1.87 -9.79 -1.89
CA ARG A 102 2.62 -10.81 -2.63
C ARG A 102 2.70 -10.41 -4.10
N LEU A 103 3.90 -10.40 -4.65
CA LEU A 103 4.19 -9.96 -6.02
C LEU A 103 4.23 -11.12 -7.04
N ARG A 104 4.29 -12.36 -6.56
CA ARG A 104 4.37 -13.60 -7.35
C ARG A 104 3.45 -14.67 -6.77
#